data_AF-A0A661Q977-F1
#
_entry.id   AF-A0A661Q977-F1
#
_cell.length_a   1.000
_cell.length_b   1.000
_cell.length_c   1.000
_cell.angle_alpha   90.00
_cell.angle_beta   90.00
_cell.angle_gamma   90.00
#
_symmetry.space_group_name_H-M   'P 1'
#
loop_
_entity.id
_entity.type
_entity.pdbx_description
1 polymer ?
#
loop_
_entity_poly.entity_id
_entity_poly.type
_entity_poly.pdbx_seq_one_letter_code
_entity_poly.pdbx_strand_id
1 'polypeptide(L)' 'MTFKDLIWPLIAFSSYIVGGILTFGGVALILFMRGKDLWGWGEGHALGYLFVCIGLLLSILGVLIMRILRNRI' A
#
# COMPACT_ATOMS: atom_id res chain seq x y z
N MET A 1 -21.88 -16.86 11.61
CA MET A 1 -20.99 -15.81 11.07
C MET A 1 -21.86 -14.67 10.59
N THR A 2 -21.82 -13.55 11.28
CA THR A 2 -22.59 -12.36 10.92
C THR A 2 -21.89 -11.69 9.73
N PHE A 3 -22.61 -11.09 8.80
CA PHE A 3 -22.02 -10.37 7.66
C PHE A 3 -20.99 -9.30 8.08
N LYS A 4 -21.19 -8.70 9.27
CA LYS A 4 -20.28 -7.73 9.88
C LYS A 4 -18.92 -8.31 10.26
N ASP A 5 -18.84 -9.61 10.57
CA ASP A 5 -17.60 -10.28 10.97
C ASP A 5 -16.67 -10.54 9.77
N LEU A 6 -17.23 -10.60 8.55
CA LEU A 6 -16.49 -10.83 7.32
C LEU A 6 -15.91 -9.53 6.72
N ILE A 7 -16.55 -8.39 6.98
CA ILE A 7 -16.15 -7.09 6.43
C ILE A 7 -14.76 -6.67 6.94
N TRP A 8 -14.47 -6.87 8.23
CA TRP A 8 -13.19 -6.46 8.82
C TRP A 8 -11.98 -7.21 8.24
N PRO A 9 -11.98 -8.56 8.15
CA PRO A 9 -10.93 -9.31 7.44
C PRO A 9 -10.79 -8.90 5.97
N LEU A 10 -11.92 -8.68 5.28
CA LEU A 10 -11.90 -8.31 3.86
C LEU A 10 -11.25 -6.94 3.64
N ILE A 11 -11.53 -5.96 4.50
CA ILE A 11 -10.91 -4.63 4.45
C ILE A 11 -9.41 -4.74 4.76
N ALA A 12 -9.03 -5.51 5.79
CA ALA A 12 -7.62 -5.70 6.15
C ALA A 12 -6.83 -6.40 5.03
N PHE A 13 -7.45 -7.35 4.34
CA PHE A 13 -6.86 -8.03 3.18
C PHE A 13 -6.74 -7.12 1.97
N SER A 14 -7.78 -6.34 1.70
CA SER A 14 -7.75 -5.36 0.60
C SER A 14 -6.70 -4.28 0.84
N SER A 15 -6.57 -3.76 2.06
CA SER A 15 -5.55 -2.74 2.38
C SER A 15 -4.13 -3.28 2.25
N TYR A 16 -3.89 -4.55 2.63
CA TYR A 16 -2.62 -5.22 2.43
C TYR A 16 -2.26 -5.35 0.94
N ILE A 17 -3.20 -5.79 0.11
CA ILE A 17 -2.97 -5.94 -1.34
C ILE A 17 -2.73 -4.57 -1.99
N VAL A 18 -3.56 -3.58 -1.67
CA VAL A 18 -3.40 -2.21 -2.19
C VAL A 18 -2.05 -1.63 -1.77
N GLY A 19 -1.63 -1.86 -0.52
CA GLY A 19 -0.30 -1.47 -0.05
C GLY A 19 0.82 -2.08 -0.88
N GLY A 20 0.75 -3.39 -1.15
CA GLY A 20 1.72 -4.09 -1.98
C GLY A 20 1.78 -3.54 -3.41
N ILE A 21 0.61 -3.34 -4.05
CA ILE A 21 0.52 -2.77 -5.40
C ILE A 21 1.10 -1.35 -5.42
N LEU A 22 0.84 -0.52 -4.40
CA LEU A 22 1.43 0.81 -4.29
C LEU A 22 2.96 0.76 -4.16
N THR A 23 3.49 -0.16 -3.37
CA THR A 23 4.94 -0.31 -3.20
C THR A 23 5.59 -0.74 -4.51
N PHE A 24 5.07 -1.78 -5.16
CA PHE A 24 5.61 -2.25 -6.44
C PHE A 24 5.42 -1.22 -7.55
N GLY A 25 4.29 -0.52 -7.57
CA GLY A 25 4.03 0.60 -8.48
C GLY A 25 5.00 1.76 -8.26
N GLY A 26 5.29 2.11 -7.01
CA GLY A 26 6.29 3.12 -6.65
C GLY A 26 7.70 2.72 -7.08
N VAL A 27 8.11 1.47 -6.85
CA VAL A 27 9.41 0.95 -7.34
C VAL A 27 9.48 0.95 -8.87
N ALA A 28 8.41 0.54 -9.55
CA ALA A 28 8.32 0.61 -10.99
C ALA A 28 8.45 2.06 -11.50
N LEU A 29 7.83 3.02 -10.80
CA LEU A 29 7.95 4.44 -11.10
C LEU A 29 9.41 4.92 -10.99
N ILE A 30 10.10 4.54 -9.92
CA ILE A 30 11.52 4.89 -9.70
C ILE A 30 12.41 4.32 -10.81
N LEU A 31 12.16 3.08 -11.24
CA LEU A 31 12.97 2.40 -12.25
C LEU A 31 12.70 2.93 -13.66
N PHE A 32 11.44 3.15 -14.03
CA PHE A 32 11.06 3.58 -15.38
C PHE A 32 11.16 5.09 -15.59
N MET A 33 11.10 5.91 -14.53
CA MET A 33 11.09 7.38 -14.63
C MET A 33 12.38 8.04 -14.15
N ARG A 34 13.52 7.35 -14.30
CA ARG A 34 14.85 7.95 -14.07
C ARG A 34 15.06 9.18 -14.94
N GLY A 35 15.09 10.36 -14.32
CA GLY A 35 15.41 11.64 -14.98
C GLY A 35 14.27 12.24 -15.82
N LYS A 36 13.02 11.82 -15.61
CA LYS A 36 11.85 12.43 -16.27
C LYS A 36 10.97 13.14 -15.25
N ASP A 37 10.77 14.44 -15.46
CA ASP A 37 9.75 15.21 -14.73
C ASP A 37 8.36 14.65 -15.04
N LEU A 38 7.61 14.31 -13.99
CA LEU A 38 6.19 13.99 -14.14
C LEU A 38 5.41 15.28 -14.34
N TRP A 39 5.31 15.73 -15.59
CA TRP A 39 4.28 16.69 -16.00
C TRP A 39 4.24 17.97 -15.14
N GLY A 40 5.39 18.41 -14.61
CA GLY A 40 5.52 19.59 -13.74
C GLY A 40 5.20 19.38 -12.25
N TRP A 41 4.89 18.17 -11.81
CA TRP A 41 4.63 17.82 -10.39
C TRP A 41 5.88 17.37 -9.63
N GLY A 42 7.04 17.40 -10.29
CA GLY A 42 8.36 17.09 -9.73
C GLY A 42 9.02 15.86 -10.35
N GLU A 43 10.19 15.51 -9.81
CA GLU A 43 11.03 14.43 -10.31
C GLU A 43 10.39 13.06 -10.02
N GLY A 44 10.32 12.18 -11.03
CA GLY A 44 9.68 10.87 -10.87
C GLY A 44 10.28 9.96 -9.80
N HIS A 45 11.52 10.24 -9.40
CA HIS A 45 12.11 9.65 -8.22
C HIS A 45 11.38 10.01 -6.93
N ALA A 46 11.09 11.28 -6.69
CA ALA A 46 10.47 11.74 -5.45
C ALA A 46 9.06 11.17 -5.29
N LEU A 47 8.27 11.20 -6.36
CA LEU A 47 6.92 10.60 -6.40
C LEU A 47 6.98 9.08 -6.20
N GLY A 48 7.95 8.41 -6.82
CA GLY A 48 8.17 6.98 -6.63
C GLY A 48 8.52 6.62 -5.18
N TYR A 49 9.43 7.36 -4.54
CA TYR A 49 9.77 7.15 -3.12
C TYR A 49 8.55 7.37 -2.21
N LEU A 50 7.71 8.37 -2.51
CA LEU A 50 6.49 8.64 -1.76
C LEU A 50 5.51 7.45 -1.85
N PHE A 51 5.29 6.91 -3.05
CA PHE A 51 4.47 5.71 -3.25
C PHE A 51 5.03 4.47 -2.55
N VAL A 52 6.35 4.28 -2.55
CA VAL A 52 7.00 3.18 -1.83
C VAL A 52 6.78 3.31 -0.32
N CYS A 53 7.02 4.50 0.25
CA CYS A 53 6.83 4.76 1.67
C CYS A 53 5.37 4.56 2.10
N ILE A 54 4.41 5.11 1.36
CA ILE A 54 2.98 4.98 1.66
C ILE A 54 2.54 3.51 1.50
N GLY A 55 2.96 2.83 0.43
CA GLY A 55 2.62 1.43 0.19
C GLY A 55 3.16 0.50 1.28
N LEU A 56 4.38 0.74 1.78
CA LEU A 56 4.97 -0.02 2.87
C LEU A 56 4.20 0.19 4.18
N LEU A 57 3.89 1.44 4.54
CA LEU A 57 3.08 1.75 5.72
C LEU A 57 1.71 1.08 5.65
N LEU A 58 1.05 1.14 4.50
CA LEU A 58 -0.27 0.55 4.30
C LEU A 58 -0.22 -0.99 4.37
N SER A 59 0.83 -1.61 3.82
CA SER A 59 1.05 -3.06 3.91
C SER A 59 1.26 -3.52 5.36
N ILE A 60 2.11 -2.80 6.11
CA ILE A 60 2.38 -3.12 7.53
C ILE A 60 1.10 -2.96 8.36
N LEU A 61 0.34 -1.88 8.14
CA LEU A 61 -0.95 -1.66 8.79
C LEU A 61 -1.97 -2.77 8.46
N GLY A 62 -2.08 -3.17 7.19
CA GLY A 62 -2.97 -4.26 6.78
C GLY A 62 -2.66 -5.58 7.51
N VAL A 63 -1.38 -5.96 7.59
CA VAL A 63 -0.95 -7.16 8.34
C VAL A 63 -1.18 -7.01 9.85
N LEU A 64 -0.95 -5.82 10.41
CA LEU A 64 -1.16 -5.57 11.83
C LEU A 64 -2.64 -5.68 12.20
N ILE A 65 -3.53 -5.14 11.38
CA ILE A 65 -4.98 -5.24 11.56
C ILE A 65 -5.42 -6.71 11.49
N MET A 66 -4.92 -7.50 10.53
CA MET A 66 -5.19 -8.95 10.49
C MET A 66 -4.74 -9.66 11.76
N ARG A 67 -3.54 -9.34 12.27
CA ARG A 67 -3.03 -9.91 13.52
C ARG A 67 -3.92 -9.54 14.71
N ILE A 68 -4.32 -8.29 14.82
CA ILE A 68 -5.18 -7.81 15.92
C ILE A 68 -6.56 -8.46 15.84
N LEU A 69 -7.18 -8.50 14.67
CA LEU A 69 -8.48 -9.13 14.47
C LEU A 69 -8.42 -10.62 14.83
N ARG A 70 -7.39 -11.35 14.38
CA ARG A 70 -7.20 -12.76 14.73
C ARG A 70 -6.89 -13.01 16.20
N ASN A 71 -6.33 -12.04 16.91
CA ASN A 71 -6.04 -12.15 18.35
C ASN A 71 -7.25 -11.74 19.23
N ARG A 72 -8.23 -11.03 18.67
CA ARG A 72 -9.39 -10.49 19.40
C ARG A 72 -10.68 -11.30 19.17
N ILE A 73 -10.74 -12.05 18.08
CA ILE A 73 -11.81 -13.00 17.72
C ILE A 73 -11.36 -14.39 18.14
#